data_AF-A0A532BXF8-F1
#
_entry.id   AF-A0A532BXF8-F1
#
_cell.length_a   1.000
_cell.length_b   1.000
_cell.length_c   1.000
_cell.angle_alpha   90.00
_cell.angle_beta   90.00
_cell.angle_gamma   90.00
#
_symmetry.space_group_name_H-M   'P 1'
#
loop_
_entity.id
_entity.type
_entity.pdbx_description
1 polymer ?
#
loop_
_entity_poly.entity_id
_entity_poly.type
_entity_poly.pdbx_seq_one_letter_code
_entity_poly.pdbx_strand_id
1 'polypeptide(L)' 'MPVSIKPSLSGFFAGSNPAPPLHLGTRYDTAGNFLFEPGNTVVCHLAGGAASEAAVIDVREQM' A
#
# COMPACT_ATOMS: atom_id res chain seq x y z
N MET A 1 -13.69 15.46 -19.36
CA MET A 1 -14.60 14.75 -18.44
C MET A 1 -13.95 14.76 -17.06
N PRO A 2 -14.59 15.24 -15.99
CA PRO A 2 -13.99 15.13 -14.66
C PRO A 2 -13.80 13.66 -14.32
N VAL A 3 -12.60 13.27 -13.89
CA VAL A 3 -12.31 11.91 -13.43
C VAL A 3 -13.17 11.66 -12.20
N SER A 4 -14.14 10.76 -12.33
CA SER A 4 -14.91 10.30 -11.18
C SER A 4 -13.98 9.46 -10.30
N ILE A 5 -13.67 9.96 -9.11
CA ILE A 5 -12.84 9.24 -8.15
C ILE A 5 -13.68 8.11 -7.56
N LYS A 6 -13.16 6.88 -7.58
CA LYS A 6 -13.87 5.72 -7.04
C LYS A 6 -14.14 5.92 -5.54
N PRO A 7 -15.38 5.70 -5.05
CA PRO A 7 -15.71 5.87 -3.64
C PRO A 7 -14.83 5.06 -2.67
N SER A 8 -14.29 3.93 -3.12
CA SER A 8 -13.36 3.09 -2.35
C SER A 8 -12.06 3.80 -1.94
N LEU A 9 -11.72 4.93 -2.57
CA LEU A 9 -10.54 5.73 -2.24
C LEU A 9 -10.80 6.79 -1.16
N SER A 10 -12.06 7.03 -0.78
CA SER A 10 -12.44 8.09 0.18
C SER A 10 -11.73 7.95 1.54
N GLY A 11 -11.52 6.71 1.98
CA GLY A 11 -10.82 6.39 3.22
C GLY A 11 -9.34 6.79 3.24
N PHE A 12 -8.76 7.25 2.13
CA PHE A 12 -7.38 7.73 2.07
C PHE A 12 -7.28 9.25 1.94
N PHE A 13 -8.40 9.98 1.87
CA PHE A 13 -8.39 11.44 1.77
C PHE A 13 -8.06 12.09 3.11
N ALA A 14 -7.30 13.18 3.06
CA ALA A 14 -6.97 13.97 4.26
C ALA A 14 -8.22 14.47 5.00
N GLY A 15 -9.27 14.88 4.26
CA GLY A 15 -10.53 15.34 4.86
C GLY A 15 -11.31 14.26 5.62
N SER A 16 -11.03 12.98 5.37
CA SER A 16 -11.67 11.84 6.03
C SER A 16 -10.80 11.23 7.14
N ASN A 17 -9.53 11.64 7.26
CA ASN A 17 -8.57 11.08 8.21
C ASN A 17 -7.83 12.22 8.95
N PRO A 18 -8.42 12.77 10.02
CA PRO A 18 -7.82 13.87 10.78
C PRO A 18 -6.62 13.44 11.64
N ALA A 19 -6.45 12.14 11.88
CA ALA A 19 -5.32 11.57 12.60
C ALA A 19 -4.28 10.99 11.62
N PRO A 20 -3.00 10.89 12.02
CA PRO A 20 -2.00 10.15 11.25
C PRO A 20 -2.41 8.69 11.04
N PRO A 21 -1.90 8.01 10.00
CA PRO A 21 -2.14 6.58 9.79
C PRO A 21 -1.77 5.75 11.03
N LEU A 22 -2.62 4.79 11.39
CA LEU A 22 -2.49 3.95 12.60
C LEU A 22 -1.11 3.30 12.76
N HIS A 23 -0.48 2.93 11.64
CA HIS A 23 0.78 2.20 11.62
C HIS A 23 2.03 3.10 11.51
N LEU A 24 1.85 4.41 11.42
CA LEU A 24 2.97 5.36 11.41
C LEU A 24 3.67 5.33 12.78
N GLY A 25 4.99 5.15 12.78
CA GLY A 25 5.83 5.04 13.97
C GLY A 25 5.86 3.65 14.61
N THR A 26 5.08 2.69 14.10
CA THR A 26 5.11 1.28 14.55
C THR A 26 5.56 0.34 13.45
N ARG A 27 4.91 0.38 12.29
CA ARG A 27 5.27 -0.45 11.12
C ARG A 27 6.22 0.26 10.17
N TYR A 28 6.09 1.56 10.04
CA TYR A 28 6.94 2.38 9.18
C TYR A 28 7.18 3.77 9.76
N ASP A 29 8.32 4.37 9.42
CA ASP A 29 8.65 5.75 9.81
C ASP A 29 8.10 6.80 8.82
N THR A 30 8.34 8.08 9.10
CA THR A 30 7.90 9.19 8.23
C THR A 30 8.65 9.25 6.90
N ALA A 31 9.79 8.56 6.76
CA ALA A 31 10.52 8.42 5.50
C ALA A 31 10.03 7.21 4.68
N GLY A 32 9.09 6.43 5.21
CA GLY A 32 8.53 5.25 4.55
C GLY A 32 9.37 3.98 4.72
N ASN A 33 10.36 3.97 5.61
CA ASN A 33 11.12 2.75 5.91
C ASN A 33 10.32 1.85 6.84
N PHE A 34 10.36 0.54 6.59
CA PHE A 34 9.78 -0.43 7.52
C PHE A 34 10.56 -0.51 8.83
N LEU A 35 9.81 -0.61 9.93
CA LEU A 35 10.33 -0.78 11.29
C LEU A 35 10.25 -2.25 11.71
N PHE A 36 10.97 -2.61 12.76
CA PHE A 36 10.96 -3.96 13.30
C PHE A 36 9.62 -4.27 13.99
N GLU A 37 8.78 -5.05 13.32
CA GLU A 37 7.48 -5.51 13.84
C GLU A 37 7.33 -7.03 13.59
N PRO A 38 7.91 -7.88 14.47
CA PRO A 38 7.96 -9.32 14.24
C PRO A 38 6.57 -9.97 14.35
N GLY A 39 6.32 -10.98 13.51
CA GLY A 39 5.08 -11.74 13.50
C GLY A 39 5.20 -12.99 12.61
N ASN A 40 4.12 -13.77 12.56
CA ASN A 40 4.00 -14.92 11.66
C ASN A 40 2.64 -14.89 10.95
N THR A 41 2.59 -15.50 9.75
CA THR A 41 1.36 -15.62 8.95
C THR A 41 1.56 -16.66 7.84
N VAL A 42 0.47 -17.14 7.25
CA VAL A 42 0.48 -17.98 6.04
C VAL A 42 0.13 -17.10 4.84
N VAL A 43 0.97 -17.10 3.81
CA VAL A 43 0.80 -16.26 2.61
C VAL A 43 1.09 -17.05 1.33
N CYS A 44 0.53 -16.58 0.22
CA CYS A 44 0.87 -17.03 -1.12
C CYS A 44 1.70 -15.95 -1.81
N HIS A 45 2.96 -16.26 -2.14
CA HIS A 45 3.81 -15.36 -2.89
C HIS A 45 3.46 -15.40 -4.39
N LEU A 46 3.74 -14.30 -5.10
CA LEU A 46 3.82 -14.35 -6.55
C LEU A 46 5.00 -15.25 -6.94
N ALA A 47 4.80 -16.07 -7.96
CA ALA A 47 5.87 -16.91 -8.49
C ALA A 47 6.89 -16.01 -9.20
N GLY A 48 8.14 -16.03 -8.75
CA GLY A 48 9.22 -15.23 -9.33
C GLY A 48 9.43 -15.54 -10.82
N GLY A 49 9.58 -14.50 -11.63
CA GLY A 49 9.72 -14.56 -13.09
C GLY A 49 8.42 -14.87 -13.84
N ALA A 50 7.30 -15.07 -13.15
CA ALA A 50 6.02 -15.29 -13.81
C ALA A 50 5.46 -13.98 -14.40
N ALA A 51 4.63 -14.11 -15.43
CA ALA A 51 3.95 -12.96 -16.05
C ALA A 51 3.08 -12.17 -15.04
N SER A 52 2.55 -12.84 -14.00
CA SER A 52 1.78 -12.19 -12.93
C SER A 52 2.64 -11.30 -12.05
N GLU A 53 3.90 -11.66 -11.78
CA GLU A 53 4.84 -10.79 -11.07
C GLU A 53 5.15 -9.54 -11.90
N ALA A 54 5.49 -9.73 -13.18
CA ALA A 54 5.78 -8.63 -14.10
C ALA A 54 4.61 -7.64 -14.20
N ALA A 55 3.38 -8.14 -14.36
CA ALA A 55 2.20 -7.28 -14.45
C ALA A 55 1.96 -6.43 -13.18
N VAL A 56 2.23 -6.99 -11.99
CA VAL A 56 2.08 -6.24 -10.73
C VAL A 56 3.19 -5.19 -10.58
N ILE A 57 4.42 -5.50 -11.00
CA ILE A 57 5.53 -4.55 -11.02
C ILE A 57 5.22 -3.40 -11.99
N ASP A 58 4.73 -3.69 -13.20
CA ASP A 58 4.40 -2.67 -14.20
C ASP A 58 3.38 -1.65 -13.66
N VAL A 59 2.37 -2.10 -12.91
CA VAL A 59 1.40 -1.20 -12.28
C VAL A 59 2.03 -0.38 -11.15
N ARG A 60 2.96 -0.97 -10.37
CA ARG A 60 3.68 -0.26 -9.30
C ARG A 60 4.48 0.92 -9.84
N GLU A 61 5.19 0.72 -10.96
CA GLU A 61 6.05 1.75 -11.55
C GLU A 61 5.28 2.89 -12.25
N GLN A 62 3.95 2.77 -12.38
CA GLN A 62 3.09 3.86 -12.90
C GLN A 62 2.69 4.87 -11.83
N MET A 63 2.97 4.60 -10.55
CA MET A 63 2.69 5.50 -9.42
C MET A 63 3.83 6.49 -9.20
#